data_AF-A0A257QIJ5-F1
#
_entry.id   AF-A0A257QIJ5-F1
#
_cell.length_a   1.000
_cell.length_b   1.000
_cell.length_c   1.000
_cell.angle_alpha   90.00
_cell.angle_beta   90.00
_cell.angle_gamma   90.00
#
_symmetry.space_group_name_H-M   'P 1'
#
loop_
_entity.id
_entity.type
_entity.pdbx_description
1 polymer ?
#
loop_
_entity_poly.entity_id
_entity_poly.type
_entity_poly.pdbx_seq_one_letter_code
_entity_poly.pdbx_strand_id
1 'polypeptide(L)'
;MTINDSLDLVFDIRTDESDKPTLRLFHKTISRDVFELNYRLLSSVFSEIWSQGSFHAMSVGPRIASMVLKDTAKRLFDGSPEEYDNDRNPASSLLEEIKRLSMVLAPTPSGWEKIPVQSALSRNLIDEEEWQEVESSLVFFTSAYHLARKSERTARSKILLGLLKGQTYSDSMATTVSSQTLTVPETSQPATPSSVPY
;
A
#
# COMPACT_ATOMS: atom_id res chain seq x y z
N MET A 1 0.24 -24.47 -7.54
CA MET A 1 0.39 -23.08 -7.07
C MET A 1 -0.99 -22.60 -6.65
N THR A 2 -1.30 -22.72 -5.37
CA THR A 2 -2.62 -22.41 -4.81
C THR A 2 -2.67 -20.91 -4.58
N ILE A 3 -3.43 -20.20 -5.41
CA ILE A 3 -3.62 -18.75 -5.26
C ILE A 3 -4.38 -18.55 -3.95
N ASN A 4 -3.78 -17.88 -2.98
CA ASN A 4 -4.49 -17.42 -1.80
C ASN A 4 -5.59 -16.47 -2.28
N ASP A 5 -6.86 -16.77 -1.99
CA ASP A 5 -8.00 -15.91 -2.34
C ASP A 5 -7.93 -14.54 -1.66
N SER A 6 -7.10 -14.40 -0.61
CA SER A 6 -6.80 -13.12 0.03
C SER A 6 -5.74 -12.37 -0.78
N LEU A 7 -6.18 -11.31 -1.46
CA LEU A 7 -5.28 -10.40 -2.16
C LEU A 7 -4.59 -9.48 -1.16
N ASP A 8 -3.33 -9.78 -0.88
CA ASP A 8 -2.43 -8.96 -0.09
C ASP A 8 -1.55 -8.14 -1.06
N LEU A 9 -1.60 -6.82 -0.92
CA LEU A 9 -0.87 -5.86 -1.75
C LEU A 9 0.45 -5.48 -1.07
N VAL A 10 1.48 -5.23 -1.87
CA VAL A 10 2.80 -4.77 -1.39
C VAL A 10 3.22 -3.54 -2.17
N PHE A 11 3.64 -2.49 -1.46
CA PHE A 11 4.14 -1.24 -2.03
C PHE A 11 5.51 -0.92 -1.45
N ASP A 12 6.43 -0.42 -2.29
CA ASP A 12 7.70 0.12 -1.83
C ASP A 12 7.50 1.60 -1.45
N ILE A 13 7.91 2.00 -0.25
CA ILE A 13 7.77 3.38 0.24
C ILE A 13 9.02 4.21 -0.09
N ARG A 14 10.22 3.62 0.12
CA ARG A 14 11.51 4.29 -0.09
C ARG A 14 12.35 3.56 -1.13
N THR A 15 12.69 4.26 -2.22
CA THR A 15 13.50 3.68 -3.30
C THR A 15 14.82 4.43 -3.56
N ASP A 16 14.92 5.71 -3.16
CA ASP A 16 15.94 6.63 -3.73
C ASP A 16 17.02 7.14 -2.75
N GLU A 17 17.01 6.75 -1.47
CA GLU A 17 18.11 7.10 -0.55
C GLU A 17 19.07 5.91 -0.43
N SER A 18 20.23 6.00 -1.09
CA SER A 18 21.26 4.96 -1.20
C SER A 18 21.75 4.35 0.13
N ASP A 19 21.44 4.97 1.27
CA ASP A 19 21.85 4.52 2.61
C ASP A 19 20.69 4.02 3.51
N LYS A 20 19.42 4.12 3.07
CA LYS A 20 18.27 3.66 3.87
C LYS A 20 17.63 2.39 3.28
N PRO A 21 17.28 1.41 4.12
CA PRO A 21 16.61 0.20 3.65
C PRO A 21 15.25 0.52 3.03
N THR A 22 14.94 -0.10 1.88
CA THR A 22 13.61 -0.04 1.26
C THR A 22 12.57 -0.57 2.24
N LEU A 23 11.71 0.33 2.72
CA LEU A 23 10.56 -0.03 3.53
C LEU A 23 9.44 -0.53 2.62
N ARG A 24 8.83 -1.66 3.00
CA ARG A 24 7.71 -2.25 2.27
C ARG A 24 6.44 -2.14 3.06
N LEU A 25 5.40 -1.61 2.45
CA LEU A 25 4.05 -1.63 2.97
C LEU A 25 3.33 -2.89 2.51
N PHE A 26 2.63 -3.55 3.43
CA PHE A 26 1.75 -4.67 3.20
C PHE A 26 0.33 -4.23 3.53
N HIS A 27 -0.59 -4.39 2.59
CA HIS A 27 -1.99 -4.04 2.78
C HIS A 27 -2.89 -5.22 2.48
N LYS A 28 -3.78 -5.54 3.40
CA LYS A 28 -4.85 -6.50 3.17
C LYS A 28 -6.06 -5.79 2.58
N THR A 29 -6.55 -6.25 1.44
CA THR A 29 -7.78 -5.70 0.83
C THR A 29 -8.97 -5.72 1.78
N ILE A 30 -9.82 -4.69 1.70
CA ILE A 30 -11.02 -4.58 2.55
C ILE A 30 -11.96 -5.77 2.36
N SER A 31 -12.71 -6.10 3.41
CA SER A 31 -13.70 -7.18 3.33
C SER A 31 -14.88 -6.81 2.44
N ARG A 32 -15.67 -7.82 2.06
CA ARG A 32 -16.92 -7.59 1.32
C ARG A 32 -17.89 -6.72 2.11
N ASP A 33 -18.00 -6.94 3.42
CA ASP A 33 -18.93 -6.21 4.30
C ASP A 33 -18.53 -4.74 4.39
N VAL A 34 -17.22 -4.44 4.54
CA VAL A 34 -16.72 -3.05 4.53
C VAL A 34 -17.02 -2.39 3.19
N PHE A 35 -16.83 -3.10 2.07
CA PHE A 35 -17.19 -2.58 0.75
C PHE A 35 -18.70 -2.29 0.65
N GLU A 36 -19.57 -3.20 1.10
CA GLU A 36 -21.03 -3.01 1.05
C GLU A 36 -21.52 -1.87 1.93
N LEU A 37 -20.86 -1.59 3.06
CA LEU A 37 -21.16 -0.42 3.87
C LEU A 37 -20.75 0.90 3.17
N ASN A 38 -19.74 0.86 2.31
CA ASN A 38 -19.13 2.05 1.69
C ASN A 38 -19.37 2.16 0.17
N TYR A 39 -20.21 1.29 -0.41
CA TYR A 39 -20.26 1.12 -1.88
C TYR A 39 -20.65 2.39 -2.62
N ARG A 40 -21.57 3.21 -2.06
CA ARG A 40 -22.00 4.47 -2.68
C ARG A 40 -20.83 5.43 -2.80
N LEU A 41 -20.12 5.66 -1.69
CA LEU A 41 -18.94 6.51 -1.63
C LEU A 41 -17.86 6.02 -2.61
N LEU A 42 -17.49 4.74 -2.55
CA LEU A 42 -16.48 4.14 -3.43
C LEU A 42 -16.87 4.21 -4.91
N SER A 43 -18.15 4.00 -5.25
CA SER A 43 -18.64 4.13 -6.62
C SER A 43 -18.58 5.58 -7.13
N SER A 44 -18.91 6.55 -6.28
CA SER A 44 -18.82 7.97 -6.63
C SER A 44 -17.36 8.41 -6.82
N VAL A 45 -16.44 7.98 -5.95
CA VAL A 45 -15.00 8.22 -6.11
C VAL A 45 -14.49 7.65 -7.42
N PHE A 46 -14.86 6.40 -7.73
CA PHE A 46 -14.51 5.78 -9.00
C PHE A 46 -15.05 6.62 -10.18
N SER A 47 -16.34 6.96 -10.17
CA SER A 47 -16.92 7.77 -11.24
C SER A 47 -16.24 9.13 -11.40
N GLU A 48 -15.89 9.79 -10.30
CA GLU A 48 -15.26 11.12 -10.33
C GLU A 48 -13.85 11.05 -10.94
N ILE A 49 -13.03 10.10 -10.49
CA ILE A 49 -11.66 9.89 -11.02
C ILE A 49 -11.70 9.54 -12.51
N TRP A 50 -12.66 8.71 -12.93
CA TRP A 50 -12.75 8.22 -14.31
C TRP A 50 -13.54 9.14 -15.26
N SER A 51 -14.21 10.18 -14.73
CA SER A 51 -15.02 11.12 -15.53
C SER A 51 -14.21 11.89 -16.58
N GLN A 52 -12.93 12.13 -16.31
CA GLN A 52 -12.00 12.84 -17.19
C GLN A 52 -11.29 11.91 -18.20
N GLY A 53 -11.70 10.64 -18.25
CA GLY A 53 -11.15 9.62 -19.13
C GLY A 53 -9.98 8.82 -18.53
N SER A 54 -9.68 7.68 -19.17
CA SER A 54 -8.75 6.67 -18.65
C SER A 54 -7.32 7.19 -18.47
N PHE A 55 -6.83 8.05 -19.38
CA PHE A 55 -5.47 8.58 -19.27
C PHE A 55 -5.30 9.44 -18.01
N HIS A 56 -6.25 10.32 -17.72
CA HIS A 56 -6.28 11.11 -16.49
C HIS A 56 -6.42 10.20 -15.26
N ALA A 57 -7.38 9.28 -15.28
CA ALA A 57 -7.62 8.36 -14.17
C ALA A 57 -6.37 7.55 -13.80
N MET A 58 -5.59 7.10 -14.80
CA MET A 58 -4.38 6.32 -14.55
C MET A 58 -3.18 7.19 -14.17
N SER A 59 -3.04 8.41 -14.71
CA SER A 59 -1.87 9.26 -14.43
C SER A 59 -1.94 9.97 -13.08
N VAL A 60 -3.10 10.50 -12.71
CA VAL A 60 -3.27 11.29 -11.47
C VAL A 60 -4.13 10.60 -10.42
N GLY A 61 -5.00 9.67 -10.82
CA GLY A 61 -5.96 9.02 -9.92
C GLY A 61 -5.33 8.45 -8.65
N PRO A 62 -4.25 7.65 -8.73
CA PRO A 62 -3.53 7.15 -7.56
C PRO A 62 -3.07 8.23 -6.57
N ARG A 63 -2.75 9.44 -7.04
CA ARG A 63 -2.22 10.53 -6.22
C ARG A 63 -3.31 11.39 -5.56
N ILE A 64 -4.54 11.34 -6.08
CA ILE A 64 -5.63 12.21 -5.62
C ILE A 64 -6.82 11.46 -5.02
N ALA A 65 -6.86 10.13 -5.10
CA ALA A 65 -8.04 9.35 -4.71
C ALA A 65 -8.44 9.51 -3.24
N SER A 66 -7.50 9.69 -2.30
CA SER A 66 -7.85 9.98 -0.90
C SER A 66 -8.49 11.37 -0.75
N MET A 67 -8.05 12.36 -1.54
CA MET A 67 -8.67 13.69 -1.56
C MET A 67 -10.07 13.63 -2.19
N VAL A 68 -10.21 12.96 -3.33
CA VAL A 68 -11.51 12.75 -3.99
C VAL A 68 -12.49 12.00 -3.06
N LEU A 69 -11.99 11.04 -2.27
CA LEU A 69 -12.80 10.35 -1.25
C LEU A 69 -13.34 11.32 -0.20
N LYS A 70 -12.49 12.20 0.35
CA LYS A 70 -12.89 13.21 1.35
C LYS A 70 -13.90 14.20 0.75
N ASP A 71 -13.65 14.70 -0.45
CA ASP A 71 -14.56 15.64 -1.13
C ASP A 71 -15.90 15.00 -1.46
N THR A 72 -15.88 13.75 -1.94
CA THR A 72 -17.10 12.98 -2.22
C THR A 72 -17.88 12.69 -0.95
N ALA A 73 -17.21 12.30 0.13
CA ALA A 73 -17.87 12.05 1.41
C ALA A 73 -18.54 13.31 1.95
N LYS A 74 -17.88 14.47 1.86
CA LYS A 74 -18.47 15.77 2.21
C LYS A 74 -19.72 16.08 1.42
N ARG A 75 -19.70 15.84 0.11
CA ARG A 75 -20.84 16.09 -0.79
C ARG A 75 -22.02 15.14 -0.56
N LEU A 76 -21.74 13.90 -0.16
CA LEU A 76 -22.76 12.87 0.09
C LEU A 76 -23.28 12.86 1.54
N PHE A 77 -22.64 13.61 2.44
CA PHE A 77 -23.04 13.67 3.84
C PHE A 77 -24.39 14.37 3.99
N ASP A 78 -25.32 13.71 4.66
CA ASP A 78 -26.69 14.18 4.89
C ASP A 78 -26.91 14.80 6.28
N GLY A 79 -25.88 14.77 7.14
CA GLY A 79 -25.89 15.40 8.46
C GLY A 79 -25.44 16.87 8.45
N SER A 80 -25.33 17.44 9.64
CA SER A 80 -24.87 18.82 9.84
C SER A 80 -23.35 18.97 9.62
N PRO A 81 -22.84 20.15 9.22
CA PRO A 81 -21.40 20.41 9.14
C PRO A 81 -20.66 20.06 10.43
N GLU A 82 -21.27 20.32 11.59
CA GLU A 82 -20.72 19.98 12.90
C GLU A 82 -20.60 18.46 13.10
N GLU A 83 -21.56 17.66 12.62
CA GLU A 83 -21.45 16.19 12.66
C GLU A 83 -20.35 15.68 11.73
N TYR A 84 -20.16 16.33 10.58
CA TYR A 84 -19.09 15.99 9.64
C TYR A 84 -17.69 16.19 10.25
N ASP A 85 -17.50 17.33 10.94
CA ASP A 85 -16.23 17.73 11.53
C ASP A 85 -15.87 16.94 12.82
N ASN A 86 -16.87 16.37 13.51
CA ASN A 86 -16.66 15.54 14.71
C ASN A 86 -16.36 14.05 14.39
N ASP A 87 -15.54 13.79 13.36
CA ASP A 87 -15.09 12.45 12.93
C ASP A 87 -16.21 11.44 12.57
N ARG A 88 -17.45 11.89 12.39
CA ARG A 88 -18.53 11.02 11.88
C ARG A 88 -18.62 10.99 10.36
N ASN A 89 -17.64 11.55 9.66
CA ASN A 89 -17.65 11.51 8.21
C ASN A 89 -17.30 10.10 7.68
N PRO A 90 -18.01 9.61 6.63
CA PRO A 90 -17.78 8.27 6.08
C PRO A 90 -16.37 8.03 5.54
N ALA A 91 -15.68 9.09 5.07
CA ALA A 91 -14.31 8.96 4.57
C ALA A 91 -13.33 8.58 5.68
N SER A 92 -13.39 9.26 6.84
CA SER A 92 -12.53 8.98 8.00
C SER A 92 -12.63 7.52 8.43
N SER A 93 -13.85 6.97 8.52
CA SER A 93 -14.04 5.57 8.91
C SER A 93 -13.40 4.58 7.92
N LEU A 94 -13.51 4.84 6.61
CA LEU A 94 -12.89 3.99 5.60
C LEU A 94 -11.37 4.14 5.56
N LEU A 95 -10.84 5.35 5.72
CA LEU A 95 -9.40 5.61 5.76
C LEU A 95 -8.75 4.97 7.00
N GLU A 96 -9.40 5.04 8.16
CA GLU A 96 -8.95 4.35 9.38
C GLU A 96 -8.95 2.83 9.19
N GLU A 97 -9.95 2.26 8.50
CA GLU A 97 -9.96 0.83 8.18
C GLU A 97 -8.82 0.47 7.22
N ILE A 98 -8.54 1.29 6.20
CA ILE A 98 -7.39 1.11 5.30
C ILE A 98 -6.07 1.15 6.09
N LYS A 99 -5.93 2.11 7.01
CA LYS A 99 -4.76 2.26 7.88
C LYS A 99 -4.58 1.05 8.80
N ARG A 100 -5.67 0.56 9.41
CA ARG A 100 -5.70 -0.63 10.28
C ARG A 100 -5.29 -1.91 9.55
N LEU A 101 -5.63 -2.02 8.26
CA LEU A 101 -5.27 -3.15 7.40
C LEU A 101 -3.86 -3.06 6.81
N SER A 102 -3.12 -2.00 7.12
CA SER A 102 -1.80 -1.71 6.56
C SER A 102 -0.68 -1.91 7.59
N MET A 103 0.40 -2.55 7.15
CA MET A 103 1.58 -2.88 7.94
C MET A 103 2.83 -2.45 7.18
N VAL A 104 3.86 -1.97 7.88
CA VAL A 104 5.17 -1.64 7.32
C VAL A 104 6.17 -2.69 7.78
N LEU A 105 6.91 -3.28 6.86
CA LEU A 105 8.08 -4.10 7.16
C LEU A 105 9.27 -3.18 7.36
N ALA A 106 9.75 -3.11 8.59
CA ALA A 106 10.85 -2.24 8.99
C ALA A 106 11.95 -3.03 9.71
N PRO A 107 13.21 -2.59 9.63
CA PRO A 107 14.30 -3.17 10.41
C PRO A 107 14.15 -2.82 11.89
N THR A 108 14.49 -3.79 12.74
CA THR A 108 14.53 -3.71 14.19
C THR A 108 15.85 -4.31 14.68
N PRO A 109 16.26 -4.08 15.95
CA PRO A 109 17.45 -4.74 16.50
C PRO A 109 17.41 -6.28 16.45
N SER A 110 16.22 -6.88 16.36
CA SER A 110 16.02 -8.33 16.31
C SER A 110 15.80 -8.88 14.90
N GLY A 111 15.98 -8.06 13.85
CA GLY A 111 15.74 -8.42 12.46
C GLY A 111 14.61 -7.59 11.85
N TRP A 112 13.84 -8.17 10.93
CA TRP A 112 12.74 -7.45 10.26
C TRP A 112 11.39 -7.79 10.88
N GLU A 113 10.58 -6.76 11.16
CA GLU A 113 9.26 -6.91 11.78
C GLU A 113 8.18 -6.19 10.96
N LYS A 114 6.98 -6.78 10.89
CA LYS A 114 5.78 -6.11 10.37
C LYS A 114 5.14 -5.28 11.49
N ILE A 115 5.15 -3.97 11.32
CA ILE A 115 4.66 -2.99 12.30
C ILE A 115 3.40 -2.33 11.73
N PRO A 116 2.28 -2.21 12.47
CA PRO A 116 1.10 -1.49 12.00
C PRO A 116 1.44 -0.06 11.57
N VAL A 117 0.84 0.43 10.48
CA VAL A 117 1.13 1.78 9.94
C VAL A 117 0.99 2.87 11.00
N GLN A 118 -0.04 2.81 11.84
CA GLN A 118 -0.23 3.77 12.93
C GLN A 118 1.00 3.82 13.87
N SER A 119 1.56 2.65 14.19
CA SER A 119 2.77 2.55 15.02
C SER A 119 4.02 2.99 14.25
N ALA A 120 4.09 2.73 12.94
CA ALA A 120 5.20 3.17 12.11
C ALA A 120 5.27 4.70 12.01
N LEU A 121 4.13 5.38 11.81
CA LEU A 121 4.01 6.84 11.87
C LEU A 121 4.38 7.39 13.24
N SER A 122 3.84 6.81 14.31
CA SER A 122 4.13 7.24 15.69
C SER A 122 5.61 7.10 16.07
N ARG A 123 6.34 6.19 15.40
CA ARG A 123 7.77 5.95 15.58
C ARG A 123 8.64 6.68 14.56
N ASN A 124 8.05 7.52 13.69
CA ASN A 124 8.74 8.20 12.58
C ASN A 124 9.53 7.24 11.66
N LEU A 125 9.05 6.00 11.48
CA LEU A 125 9.65 5.05 10.53
C LEU A 125 9.29 5.43 9.09
N ILE A 126 8.06 5.93 8.92
CA ILE A 126 7.55 6.58 7.72
C ILE A 126 7.00 7.96 8.14
N ASP A 127 7.00 8.91 7.23
CA ASP A 127 6.36 10.20 7.45
C ASP A 127 4.92 10.24 6.91
N GLU A 128 4.26 11.37 7.15
CA GLU A 128 2.86 11.58 6.77
C GLU A 128 2.69 11.72 5.25
N GLU A 129 3.68 12.27 4.54
CA GLU A 129 3.64 12.42 3.08
C GLU A 129 3.74 11.05 2.41
N GLU A 130 4.70 10.22 2.85
CA GLU A 130 4.86 8.82 2.47
C GLU A 130 3.57 8.02 2.71
N TRP A 131 2.92 8.22 3.86
CA TRP A 131 1.65 7.57 4.14
C TRP A 131 0.54 8.06 3.21
N GLN A 132 0.40 9.38 3.00
CA GLN A 132 -0.66 9.95 2.15
C GLN A 132 -0.57 9.47 0.70
N GLU A 133 0.64 9.33 0.15
CA GLU A 133 0.84 8.79 -1.19
C GLU A 133 0.33 7.34 -1.30
N VAL A 134 0.63 6.51 -0.31
CA VAL A 134 0.22 5.11 -0.29
C VAL A 134 -1.27 4.99 0.01
N GLU A 135 -1.79 5.74 0.97
CA GLU A 135 -3.22 5.78 1.31
C GLU A 135 -4.07 6.14 0.09
N SER A 136 -3.67 7.17 -0.66
CA SER A 136 -4.36 7.55 -1.89
C SER A 136 -4.31 6.42 -2.93
N SER A 137 -3.16 5.77 -3.09
CA SER A 137 -3.01 4.63 -4.00
C SER A 137 -3.89 3.44 -3.59
N LEU A 138 -4.04 3.19 -2.29
CA LEU A 138 -4.91 2.16 -1.73
C LEU A 138 -6.39 2.46 -1.95
N VAL A 139 -6.80 3.73 -1.80
CA VAL A 139 -8.18 4.16 -2.10
C VAL A 139 -8.48 4.01 -3.59
N PHE A 140 -7.56 4.40 -4.47
CA PHE A 140 -7.68 4.20 -5.91
C PHE A 140 -7.83 2.72 -6.26
N PHE A 141 -6.94 1.87 -5.73
CA PHE A 141 -7.01 0.44 -5.92
C PHE A 141 -8.36 -0.13 -5.44
N THR A 142 -8.77 0.23 -4.22
CA THR A 142 -9.99 -0.28 -3.57
C THR A 142 -11.23 0.05 -4.38
N SER A 143 -11.37 1.31 -4.82
CA SER A 143 -12.52 1.76 -5.62
C SER A 143 -12.58 1.02 -6.96
N ALA A 144 -11.46 0.87 -7.67
CA ALA A 144 -11.41 0.20 -8.97
C ALA A 144 -11.54 -1.34 -8.89
N TYR A 145 -10.98 -1.97 -7.85
CA TYR A 145 -10.96 -3.42 -7.69
C TYR A 145 -12.31 -3.99 -7.27
N HIS A 146 -12.96 -3.41 -6.26
CA HIS A 146 -14.20 -3.98 -5.72
C HIS A 146 -15.40 -3.82 -6.65
N LEU A 147 -15.43 -2.75 -7.47
CA LEU A 147 -16.46 -2.52 -8.49
C LEU A 147 -16.33 -3.44 -9.71
N ALA A 148 -15.20 -4.13 -9.86
CA ALA A 148 -15.00 -5.07 -10.96
C ALA A 148 -15.74 -6.39 -10.72
N ARG A 149 -16.19 -7.02 -11.82
CA ARG A 149 -16.75 -8.37 -11.80
C ARG A 149 -15.72 -9.36 -11.24
N LYS A 150 -16.17 -10.38 -10.51
CA LYS A 150 -15.28 -11.39 -9.90
C LYS A 150 -14.33 -12.02 -10.94
N SER A 151 -14.81 -12.29 -12.15
CA SER A 151 -14.01 -12.83 -13.26
C SER A 151 -12.90 -11.89 -13.76
N GLU A 152 -13.03 -10.59 -13.55
CA GLU A 152 -12.10 -9.56 -14.04
C GLU A 152 -11.11 -9.10 -12.98
N ARG A 153 -11.37 -9.38 -11.70
CA ARG A 153 -10.59 -8.86 -10.56
C ARG A 153 -9.11 -9.22 -10.64
N THR A 154 -8.77 -10.42 -11.07
CA THR A 154 -7.36 -10.84 -11.22
C THR A 154 -6.64 -10.10 -12.34
N ALA A 155 -7.30 -9.88 -13.48
CA ALA A 155 -6.71 -9.12 -14.58
C ALA A 155 -6.58 -7.64 -14.19
N ARG A 156 -7.62 -7.10 -13.56
CA ARG A 156 -7.65 -5.70 -13.10
C ARG A 156 -6.63 -5.43 -12.01
N SER A 157 -6.47 -6.33 -11.02
CA SER A 157 -5.49 -6.16 -9.96
C SER A 157 -4.07 -6.09 -10.52
N LYS A 158 -3.74 -6.92 -11.52
CA LYS A 158 -2.43 -6.86 -12.20
C LYS A 158 -2.18 -5.51 -12.89
N ILE A 159 -3.18 -4.98 -13.61
CA ILE A 159 -3.06 -3.66 -14.27
C ILE A 159 -2.89 -2.56 -13.23
N LEU A 160 -3.72 -2.56 -12.18
CA LEU A 160 -3.66 -1.56 -11.12
C LEU A 160 -2.34 -1.64 -10.36
N LEU A 161 -1.87 -2.84 -9.99
CA LEU A 161 -0.59 -3.01 -9.30
C LEU A 161 0.58 -2.57 -10.17
N GLY A 162 0.58 -2.90 -11.47
CA GLY A 162 1.60 -2.42 -12.40
C GLY A 162 1.64 -0.88 -12.49
N LEU A 163 0.47 -0.23 -12.47
CA LEU A 163 0.37 1.23 -12.45
C LEU A 163 0.91 1.82 -11.15
N LEU A 164 0.58 1.22 -10.01
CA LEU A 164 0.97 1.67 -8.68
C LEU A 164 2.40 1.25 -8.30
N LYS A 165 3.14 0.61 -9.21
CA LYS A 165 4.42 -0.06 -8.93
C LYS A 165 4.36 -1.02 -7.72
N GLY A 166 3.18 -1.58 -7.46
CA GLY A 166 2.92 -2.52 -6.39
C GLY A 166 3.03 -3.97 -6.86
N GLN A 167 3.03 -4.89 -5.91
CA GLN A 167 3.11 -6.34 -6.13
C GLN A 167 2.05 -7.07 -5.30
N THR A 168 1.73 -8.31 -5.66
CA THR A 168 0.99 -9.19 -4.75
C THR A 168 1.95 -9.81 -3.75
N TYR A 169 1.47 -10.22 -2.57
CA TYR A 169 2.31 -10.85 -1.56
C TYR A 169 3.04 -12.10 -2.08
N SER A 170 2.37 -12.91 -2.91
CA SER A 170 2.98 -14.09 -3.54
C SER A 170 4.18 -13.72 -4.41
N ASP A 171 4.09 -12.64 -5.18
CA ASP A 171 5.19 -12.17 -6.02
C ASP A 171 6.30 -11.54 -5.14
N SER A 172 5.89 -10.82 -4.09
CA SER A 172 6.81 -10.16 -3.16
C SER A 172 7.69 -11.13 -2.36
N MET A 173 7.21 -12.33 -2.02
CA MET A 173 8.04 -13.30 -1.28
C MET A 173 9.22 -13.78 -2.11
N ALA A 174 9.03 -13.97 -3.43
CA ALA A 174 10.11 -14.37 -4.33
C ALA A 174 11.20 -13.28 -4.41
N THR A 175 10.81 -12.01 -4.48
CA THR A 175 11.74 -10.87 -4.48
C THR A 175 12.36 -10.61 -3.10
N THR A 176 11.61 -10.75 -2.00
CA THR A 176 12.11 -10.57 -0.63
C THR A 176 13.23 -11.56 -0.29
N VAL A 177 13.01 -12.85 -0.56
CA VAL A 177 14.02 -13.90 -0.32
C VAL A 177 15.27 -13.62 -1.15
N SER A 178 15.10 -13.24 -2.42
CA SER A 178 16.21 -12.92 -3.33
C SER A 178 17.02 -11.69 -2.86
N SER A 179 16.35 -10.65 -2.35
CA SER A 179 17.02 -9.47 -1.82
C SER A 179 17.77 -9.72 -0.50
N GLN A 180 17.28 -10.66 0.33
CA GLN A 180 17.93 -11.02 1.60
C GLN A 180 19.18 -11.88 1.40
N THR A 181 19.26 -12.66 0.31
CA THR A 181 20.45 -13.45 -0.03
C THR A 181 21.64 -12.63 -0.54
N LEU A 182 21.45 -11.35 -0.89
CA LEU A 182 22.52 -10.48 -1.40
C LEU A 182 23.32 -9.76 -0.31
N THR A 183 23.02 -9.97 0.97
CA THR A 183 23.75 -9.36 2.10
C THR A 183 24.50 -10.41 2.92
N VAL A 184 25.37 -11.18 2.27
CA VAL A 184 26.50 -11.80 2.99
C VAL A 184 27.70 -10.89 2.72
N PRO A 185 28.19 -10.12 3.71
CA PRO A 185 29.47 -9.46 3.54
C PRO A 185 30.53 -10.54 3.32
N GLU A 186 31.28 -10.44 2.23
CA GLU A 186 32.48 -11.24 2.02
C GLU A 186 33.38 -11.05 3.24
N THR A 187 33.40 -12.07 4.10
CA THR A 187 34.38 -12.16 5.17
C THR A 187 35.73 -12.23 4.47
N SER A 188 36.47 -11.12 4.48
CA SER A 188 37.85 -11.07 4.02
C SER A 188 38.63 -12.15 4.76
N GLN A 189 39.06 -13.18 4.04
CA GLN A 189 39.98 -14.18 4.57
C GLN A 189 41.31 -13.49 4.89
N PRO A 190 41.89 -13.68 6.09
CA PRO A 190 43.23 -13.17 6.37
C PRO A 190 44.26 -13.95 5.53
N ALA A 191 45.15 -13.22 4.86
CA ALA A 191 46.19 -13.75 4.00
C ALA A 191 47.12 -14.73 4.75
N THR A 192 47.29 -15.94 4.22
CA THR A 192 48.26 -16.93 4.70
C THR A 192 49.65 -16.58 4.17
N PRO A 193 50.68 -16.32 5.00
CA PRO A 193 52.04 -16.13 4.51
C PRO A 193 52.65 -17.48 4.09
N SER A 194 52.99 -17.59 2.81
CA SER A 194 53.74 -18.72 2.24
C SER A 194 55.16 -18.76 2.83
N SER A 195 55.50 -19.85 3.51
CA SER A 195 56.86 -20.11 4.04
C SER A 195 57.47 -21.27 3.25
N VAL A 196 58.55 -21.00 2.51
CA VAL A 196 59.36 -22.01 1.83
C VAL A 196 60.56 -22.35 2.72
N PRO A 197 60.85 -23.62 3.04
CA PRO A 197 62.13 -24.00 3.61
C PRO A 197 63.13 -24.42 2.51
N TYR A 198 64.40 -24.10 2.79
CA TYR A 198 65.62 -24.41 2.05
C TYR A 198 65.86 -25.91 1.82
#